data_AF-A0A7K0R629-F1
#
_entry.id   AF-A0A7K0R629-F1
#
_cell.length_a   1.000
_cell.length_b   1.000
_cell.length_c   1.000
_cell.angle_alpha   90.00
_cell.angle_beta   90.00
_cell.angle_gamma   90.00
#
_symmetry.space_group_name_H-M   'P 1'
#
loop_
_entity.id
_entity.type
_entity.pdbx_description
1 polymer ?
#
loop_
_entity_poly.entity_id
_entity_poly.type
_entity_poly.pdbx_seq_one_letter_code
_entity_poly.pdbx_strand_id
1 'polypeptide(L)' 'VGDNLVFMDDGIVVETGRPRDVLGNPRHERTKAFLSKVL' A
#
# COMPACT_ATOMS: atom_id res chain seq x y z
N VAL A 1 -4.77 1.02 -16.33
CA VAL A 1 -4.99 -0.24 -15.58
C VAL A 1 -3.63 -0.69 -15.08
N GLY A 2 -3.49 -0.98 -13.79
CA GLY A 2 -2.27 -1.50 -13.21
C GLY A 2 -2.57 -2.80 -12.48
N ASP A 3 -1.74 -3.80 -12.70
CA ASP A 3 -1.97 -5.14 -12.14
C ASP A 3 -1.32 -5.30 -10.76
N ASN A 4 -0.31 -4.50 -10.45
CA ASN A 4 0.45 -4.52 -9.21
C ASN A 4 0.64 -3.10 -8.66
N LEU A 5 0.58 -2.99 -7.34
CA LEU A 5 0.86 -1.80 -6.54
C LEU A 5 1.98 -2.12 -5.56
N VAL A 6 2.91 -1.19 -5.44
CA VAL A 6 4.06 -1.26 -4.54
C VAL A 6 4.01 -0.02 -3.65
N PHE A 7 3.88 -0.23 -2.34
CA PHE A 7 4.02 0.81 -1.34
C PHE A 7 5.47 0.80 -0.83
N MET A 8 6.13 1.95 -0.94
CA MET A 8 7.51 2.15 -0.50
C MET A 8 7.55 3.25 0.57
N ASP A 9 8.40 3.05 1.56
CA ASP A 9 8.67 3.99 2.64
C ASP A 9 10.14 3.86 3.05
N ASP A 10 10.79 4.99 3.36
CA ASP A 10 12.24 5.06 3.66
C ASP A 10 13.15 4.39 2.61
N GLY A 11 12.73 4.39 1.33
CA GLY A 11 13.48 3.73 0.25
C GLY A 11 13.38 2.20 0.23
N ILE A 12 12.51 1.62 1.06
CA ILE A 12 12.29 0.16 1.17
C ILE A 12 10.87 -0.16 0.71
N VAL A 13 10.70 -1.33 0.10
CA VAL A 13 9.38 -1.88 -0.23
C VAL A 13 8.74 -2.41 1.05
N VAL A 14 7.63 -1.78 1.46
CA VAL A 14 6.90 -2.13 2.68
C VAL A 14 5.75 -3.07 2.37
N GLU A 15 5.03 -2.86 1.27
CA GLU A 15 3.92 -3.73 0.88
C GLU A 15 3.75 -3.80 -0.64
N THR A 16 3.41 -4.97 -1.17
CA THR A 16 3.13 -5.17 -2.60
C THR A 16 1.93 -6.07 -2.80
N GLY A 17 1.19 -5.86 -3.88
CA GLY A 17 0.08 -6.72 -4.24
C GLY A 17 -0.83 -6.07 -5.28
N ARG A 18 -2.00 -6.68 -5.51
CA ARG A 18 -2.99 -6.07 -6.42
C ARG A 18 -3.49 -4.76 -5.82
N PRO A 19 -3.74 -3.72 -6.63
CA PRO A 19 -4.17 -2.42 -6.11
C PRO A 19 -5.41 -2.50 -5.22
N ARG A 20 -6.39 -3.36 -5.58
CA ARG A 20 -7.62 -3.54 -4.79
C ARG A 20 -7.34 -4.11 -3.40
N ASP A 21 -6.36 -4.99 -3.28
CA ASP A 21 -6.02 -5.62 -2.01
C ASP A 21 -5.24 -4.63 -1.13
N VAL A 22 -4.23 -3.96 -1.68
CA VAL A 22 -3.39 -3.02 -0.91
C VAL A 22 -4.16 -1.74 -0.52
N LEU A 23 -5.06 -1.25 -1.36
CA LEU A 23 -5.85 -0.04 -1.05
C LEU A 23 -7.08 -0.35 -0.19
N GLY A 24 -7.74 -1.49 -0.41
CA GLY A 24 -8.99 -1.85 0.29
C GLY A 24 -8.77 -2.65 1.57
N ASN A 25 -7.70 -3.42 1.66
CA ASN A 25 -7.34 -4.23 2.81
C ASN A 25 -5.81 -4.27 3.02
N PRO A 26 -5.16 -3.12 3.24
CA PRO A 26 -3.73 -3.05 3.52
C PRO A 26 -3.36 -3.92 4.73
N ARG A 27 -2.31 -4.72 4.59
CA ARG A 27 -1.85 -5.64 5.65
C ARG A 27 -0.77 -5.04 6.53
N HIS A 28 0.02 -4.08 6.04
CA HIS A 28 1.04 -3.42 6.85
C HIS A 28 0.51 -2.16 7.56
N GLU A 29 0.87 -2.00 8.83
CA GLU A 29 0.47 -0.84 9.64
C GLU A 29 0.97 0.49 9.06
N ARG A 30 2.18 0.52 8.48
CA ARG A 30 2.71 1.70 7.78
C ARG A 30 1.84 2.07 6.56
N THR A 31 1.43 1.08 5.76
CA THR A 31 0.54 1.29 4.61
C THR A 31 -0.83 1.82 5.07
N LYS A 32 -1.41 1.24 6.14
CA LYS A 32 -2.67 1.71 6.74
C LYS A 32 -2.59 3.17 7.17
N ALA A 33 -1.54 3.51 7.93
CA ALA A 33 -1.32 4.86 8.44
C ALA A 33 -1.07 5.89 7.34
N PHE A 34 -0.49 5.48 6.22
CA PHE A 34 -0.35 6.32 5.03
C PHE A 34 -1.71 6.54 4.36
N LEU A 35 -2.44 5.45 4.06
CA LEU A 35 -3.72 5.52 3.37
C LEU A 35 -4.76 6.31 4.17
N SER A 36 -4.77 6.22 5.50
CA SER A 36 -5.69 6.99 6.37
C SER A 36 -5.47 8.50 6.35
N LYS A 37 -4.37 8.99 5.76
CA LYS A 37 -4.07 10.43 5.62
C LYS A 37 -4.38 10.95 4.21
N VAL A 38 -4.50 10.05 3.24
CA VAL A 38 -4.64 10.38 1.81
C VAL A 38 -6.06 10.12 1.31
N LEU A 39 -6.71 9.10 1.86
CA LEU A 39 -8.12 8.74 1.62
C LEU A 39 -9.00 9.26 2.75
#